data_AF-H3B4D3-F1
#
_entry.id   AF-H3B4D3-F1
#
_cell.length_a   1.000
_cell.length_b   1.000
_cell.length_c   1.000
_cell.angle_alpha   90.00
_cell.angle_beta   90.00
_cell.angle_gamma   90.00
#
_symmetry.space_group_name_H-M   'P 1'
#
loop_
_entity.id
_entity.type
_entity.pdbx_description
1 polymer ?
#
loop_
_entity_poly.entity_id
_entity_poly.type
_entity_poly.pdbx_seq_one_letter_code
_entity_poly.pdbx_strand_id
1 'polypeptide(L)'
;LIFCFLCLVYHLCLALPFLFPFWSTMAYPLDCKDEQGSYSRCTSISLEKLLDRAIQHTELIYTVTEESCAIFEEKFVPFPLRSQKNRGINSCYTKGIHIPGSKSEVQQISDKALLHSVLILVQSWTEPFLYLQKTLDRYDSAPGSLLNKTKWVSDKLPSLEQGVLVLIRKMLDEGLLTTEYQQTLTRFDVNPEVMESVLRDYTILNCFRKDVHRMETFLKLLKCRQSKELSCYLP
;
A
#
# COMPACT_ATOMS: atom_id res chain seq x y z
N LEU A 1 40.49 -11.68 42.07
CA LEU A 1 40.57 -12.53 40.86
C LEU A 1 39.52 -12.16 39.80
N ILE A 2 38.26 -11.88 40.15
CA ILE A 2 37.22 -11.45 39.19
C ILE A 2 37.45 -10.02 38.65
N PHE A 3 37.94 -9.09 39.47
CA PHE A 3 38.19 -7.69 39.06
C PHE A 3 39.38 -7.50 38.10
N CYS A 4 40.41 -8.36 38.13
CA CYS A 4 41.51 -8.33 37.14
C CYS A 4 41.07 -8.83 35.75
N PHE A 5 40.13 -9.78 35.71
CA PHE A 5 39.60 -10.31 34.45
C PHE A 5 38.75 -9.27 33.71
N LEU A 6 37.96 -8.48 34.43
CA LEU A 6 37.13 -7.42 33.84
C LEU A 6 37.96 -6.29 33.21
N CYS A 7 39.13 -5.95 33.78
CA CYS A 7 40.00 -4.90 33.26
C CYS A 7 40.75 -5.32 31.99
N LEU A 8 41.16 -6.60 31.90
CA LEU A 8 41.78 -7.18 30.70
C LEU A 8 40.80 -7.31 29.52
N VAL A 9 39.54 -7.66 29.79
CA VAL A 9 38.49 -7.74 28.75
C VAL A 9 38.10 -6.35 28.23
N TYR A 10 38.06 -5.34 29.11
CA TYR A 10 37.73 -3.95 28.71
C TYR A 10 38.82 -3.34 27.80
N HIS A 11 40.10 -3.61 28.08
CA HIS A 11 41.20 -3.16 27.22
C HIS A 11 41.35 -3.96 25.92
N LEU A 12 41.01 -5.26 25.89
CA LEU A 12 40.99 -6.03 24.62
C LEU A 12 39.85 -5.59 23.69
N CYS A 13 38.68 -5.24 24.21
CA CYS A 13 37.55 -4.76 23.38
C CYS A 13 37.79 -3.38 22.75
N LEU A 14 38.58 -2.52 23.39
CA LEU A 14 38.90 -1.18 22.87
C LEU A 14 40.03 -1.18 21.82
N ALA A 15 40.83 -2.24 21.74
CA ALA A 15 41.94 -2.37 20.79
C ALA A 15 41.58 -3.11 19.49
N LEU A 16 40.35 -3.64 19.37
CA LEU A 16 39.88 -4.39 18.21
C LEU A 16 39.17 -3.61 17.07
N PRO A 17 39.05 -2.26 17.03
CA PRO A 17 38.48 -1.61 15.85
C PRO A 17 39.51 -1.27 14.76
N PHE A 18 40.81 -1.59 14.92
CA PHE A 18 41.87 -1.12 14.01
C PHE A 18 42.45 -2.17 13.05
N LEU A 19 41.86 -3.37 12.93
CA LEU A 19 42.36 -4.41 12.01
C LEU A 19 41.27 -5.13 11.20
N PHE A 20 40.16 -4.45 10.90
CA PHE A 20 39.31 -4.86 9.78
C PHE A 20 39.36 -3.76 8.73
N PRO A 21 39.82 -4.04 7.50
CA PRO A 21 39.55 -3.12 6.42
C PRO A 21 38.04 -3.13 6.26
N PHE A 22 37.40 -2.00 6.60
CA PHE A 22 36.01 -1.73 6.33
C PHE A 22 35.87 -1.72 4.80
N TRP A 23 35.76 -2.92 4.21
CA TRP A 23 35.21 -3.06 2.88
C TRP A 23 33.77 -2.63 3.08
N SER A 24 33.53 -1.34 2.85
CA SER A 24 32.21 -0.82 2.56
C SER A 24 31.71 -1.65 1.39
N THR A 25 30.97 -2.72 1.70
CA THR A 25 30.18 -3.42 0.71
C THR A 25 29.15 -2.38 0.28
N MET A 26 29.50 -1.59 -0.73
CA MET A 26 28.55 -0.80 -1.46
C MET A 26 27.57 -1.82 -2.00
N ALA A 27 26.40 -1.92 -1.36
CA ALA A 27 25.26 -2.59 -1.95
C ALA A 27 24.91 -1.75 -3.17
N TYR A 28 25.50 -2.11 -4.31
CA TYR A 28 25.13 -1.53 -5.59
C TYR A 28 23.68 -1.97 -5.84
N PRO A 29 22.75 -1.02 -6.10
CA PRO A 29 21.48 -1.39 -6.70
C PRO A 29 21.78 -2.20 -7.96
N LEU A 30 21.12 -3.34 -8.14
CA LEU A 30 21.40 -4.32 -9.21
C LEU A 30 21.20 -3.81 -10.65
N ASP A 31 21.07 -2.51 -10.87
CA ASP A 31 20.90 -1.94 -12.21
C ASP A 31 21.25 -0.44 -12.25
N CYS A 32 22.55 -0.10 -12.17
CA CYS A 32 23.05 1.20 -12.63
C CYS A 32 23.99 0.95 -13.82
N LYS A 33 23.45 0.56 -14.97
CA LYS A 33 24.18 0.51 -16.25
C LYS A 33 23.68 1.66 -17.13
N ASP A 34 24.50 2.67 -17.32
CA ASP A 34 24.28 3.66 -18.37
C ASP A 34 24.71 3.05 -19.71
N GLU A 35 24.07 3.40 -20.82
CA GLU A 35 24.34 2.80 -22.16
C GLU A 35 25.78 3.02 -22.65
N GLN A 36 26.59 3.80 -21.92
CA GLN A 36 27.94 4.22 -22.31
C GLN A 36 29.05 3.83 -21.30
N GLY A 37 28.77 2.99 -20.30
CA GLY A 37 29.83 2.36 -19.49
C GLY A 37 30.68 3.30 -18.62
N SER A 38 30.18 4.51 -18.31
CA SER A 38 30.83 5.44 -17.37
C SER A 38 30.39 5.17 -15.93
N TYR A 39 31.32 5.25 -14.97
CA TYR A 39 31.03 5.30 -13.53
C TYR A 39 30.44 6.67 -13.17
N SER A 40 29.20 6.93 -13.59
CA SER A 40 28.43 8.09 -13.16
C SER A 40 27.68 7.77 -11.86
N ARG A 41 27.56 8.79 -10.99
CA ARG A 41 26.68 8.75 -9.80
C ARG A 41 25.32 8.21 -10.23
N CYS A 42 24.83 7.17 -9.57
CA CYS A 42 23.64 6.44 -10.02
C CYS A 42 22.52 7.43 -10.36
N THR A 43 22.15 7.47 -11.64
CA THR A 43 21.09 8.32 -12.16
C THR A 43 19.80 7.96 -11.42
N SER A 44 19.06 8.97 -10.96
CA SER A 44 17.82 8.74 -10.20
C SER A 44 16.89 7.80 -10.96
N ILE A 45 16.26 6.83 -10.28
CA ILE A 45 15.29 5.89 -10.88
C ILE A 45 14.30 6.66 -11.76
N SER A 46 14.09 6.24 -13.02
CA SER A 46 13.19 6.94 -13.95
C SER A 46 11.75 6.98 -13.44
N LEU A 47 10.98 7.98 -13.89
CA LEU A 47 9.58 8.14 -13.49
C LEU A 47 8.75 6.91 -13.90
N GLU A 48 8.98 6.41 -15.11
CA GLU A 48 8.36 5.20 -15.63
C GLU A 48 8.61 3.99 -14.73
N LYS A 49 9.88 3.73 -14.35
CA LYS A 49 10.23 2.63 -13.43
C LYS A 49 9.56 2.78 -12.06
N LEU A 50 9.34 4.01 -11.58
CA LEU A 50 8.62 4.24 -10.31
C LEU A 50 7.12 3.97 -10.45
N LEU A 51 6.50 4.40 -11.56
CA LEU A 51 5.10 4.12 -11.86
C LEU A 51 4.87 2.61 -12.00
N ASP A 52 5.75 1.89 -12.69
CA ASP A 52 5.68 0.43 -12.81
C ASP A 52 5.70 -0.27 -11.46
N ARG A 53 6.64 0.12 -10.59
CA ARG A 53 6.74 -0.45 -9.25
C ARG A 53 5.48 -0.17 -8.42
N ALA A 54 4.91 1.03 -8.52
CA ALA A 54 3.68 1.38 -7.80
C ALA A 54 2.45 0.63 -8.35
N ILE A 55 2.35 0.45 -9.67
CA ILE A 55 1.29 -0.34 -10.31
C ILE A 55 1.39 -1.79 -9.86
N GLN A 56 2.58 -2.42 -10.00
CA GLN A 56 2.79 -3.82 -9.59
C GLN A 56 2.50 -4.03 -8.10
N HIS A 57 2.88 -3.09 -7.24
CA HIS A 57 2.59 -3.18 -5.82
C HIS A 57 1.08 -3.10 -5.54
N THR A 58 0.38 -2.18 -6.21
CA THR A 58 -1.09 -2.05 -6.10
C THR A 58 -1.81 -3.29 -6.63
N GLU A 59 -1.38 -3.83 -7.78
CA GLU A 59 -1.93 -5.07 -8.36
C GLU A 59 -1.77 -6.26 -7.40
N LEU A 60 -0.60 -6.41 -6.77
CA LEU A 60 -0.39 -7.48 -5.80
C LEU A 60 -1.29 -7.31 -4.56
N ILE A 61 -1.45 -6.09 -4.07
CA ILE A 61 -2.38 -5.78 -2.97
C ILE A 61 -3.83 -6.12 -3.38
N TYR A 62 -4.22 -5.80 -4.62
CA TYR A 62 -5.55 -6.13 -5.14
C TYR A 62 -5.79 -7.64 -5.14
N THR A 63 -4.87 -8.42 -5.72
CA THR A 63 -4.98 -9.89 -5.79
C THR A 63 -5.09 -10.51 -4.40
N VAL A 64 -4.21 -10.14 -3.47
CA VAL A 64 -4.25 -10.68 -2.10
C VAL A 64 -5.54 -10.28 -1.38
N THR A 65 -6.06 -9.08 -1.64
CA THR A 65 -7.35 -8.63 -1.09
C THR A 65 -8.51 -9.41 -1.69
N GLU A 66 -8.52 -9.66 -3.00
CA GLU A 66 -9.54 -10.45 -3.66
C GLU A 66 -9.63 -11.87 -3.10
N GLU A 67 -8.47 -12.53 -2.94
CA GLU A 67 -8.37 -13.84 -2.30
C GLU A 67 -8.88 -13.81 -0.86
N SER A 68 -8.54 -12.75 -0.10
CA SER A 68 -9.01 -12.56 1.28
C SER A 68 -10.53 -12.39 1.35
N CYS A 69 -11.12 -11.61 0.43
CA CYS A 69 -12.57 -11.48 0.28
C CYS A 69 -13.20 -12.85 0.01
N ALA A 70 -12.67 -13.63 -0.93
CA ALA A 70 -13.21 -14.94 -1.28
C ALA A 70 -13.19 -15.91 -0.08
N ILE A 71 -12.07 -15.99 0.64
CA ILE A 71 -11.95 -16.84 1.83
C ILE A 71 -12.91 -16.38 2.94
N PHE A 72 -13.01 -15.07 3.18
CA PHE A 72 -13.93 -14.52 4.18
C PHE A 72 -15.39 -14.80 3.81
N GLU A 73 -15.77 -14.58 2.56
CA GLU A 73 -17.10 -14.87 2.03
C GLU A 73 -17.45 -16.33 2.25
N GLU A 74 -16.57 -17.25 1.86
CA GLU A 74 -16.77 -18.69 1.97
C GLU A 74 -17.00 -19.14 3.42
N LYS A 75 -16.20 -18.63 4.36
CA LYS A 75 -16.18 -19.10 5.76
C LYS A 75 -17.18 -18.42 6.67
N PHE A 76 -17.44 -17.13 6.50
CA PHE A 76 -18.17 -16.36 7.51
C PHE A 76 -19.46 -15.75 6.99
N VAL A 77 -19.60 -15.50 5.69
CA VAL A 77 -20.80 -14.86 5.13
C VAL A 77 -21.85 -15.93 4.80
N PRO A 78 -23.02 -15.95 5.47
CA PRO A 78 -24.09 -16.89 5.16
C PRO A 78 -24.62 -16.74 3.73
N PHE A 79 -24.97 -17.85 3.09
CA PHE A 79 -25.47 -17.89 1.71
C PHE A 79 -26.62 -16.90 1.41
N PRO A 80 -27.63 -16.70 2.29
CA PRO A 80 -28.70 -15.72 2.05
C PRO A 80 -28.22 -14.26 1.97
N LEU A 81 -27.07 -13.92 2.55
CA LEU A 81 -26.47 -12.58 2.45
C LEU A 81 -25.62 -12.44 1.19
N ARG A 82 -25.06 -13.55 0.66
CA ARG A 82 -24.33 -13.56 -0.62
C ARG A 82 -25.25 -13.23 -1.80
N SER A 83 -26.52 -13.63 -1.77
CA SER A 83 -27.50 -13.35 -2.82
C SER A 83 -28.10 -11.92 -2.77
N GLN A 84 -27.95 -11.19 -1.65
CA GLN A 84 -28.35 -9.78 -1.52
C GLN A 84 -27.32 -8.79 -2.09
N LYS A 85 -26.21 -9.28 -2.66
CA LYS A 85 -25.12 -8.52 -3.29
C LYS A 85 -25.59 -7.46 -4.30
N ASN A 86 -26.77 -7.67 -4.91
CA ASN A 86 -27.34 -6.75 -5.90
C ASN A 86 -28.16 -5.58 -5.32
N ARG A 87 -28.41 -5.51 -3.99
CA ARG A 87 -29.37 -4.51 -3.45
C ARG A 87 -28.89 -3.56 -2.36
N GLY A 88 -27.72 -3.73 -1.72
CA GLY A 88 -27.40 -2.82 -0.60
C GLY A 88 -25.99 -2.77 -0.01
N ILE A 89 -25.12 -3.77 -0.21
CA ILE A 89 -23.74 -3.77 0.37
C ILE A 89 -22.74 -3.05 -0.58
N ASN A 90 -23.19 -1.97 -1.23
CA ASN A 90 -22.44 -1.29 -2.29
C ASN A 90 -21.92 0.10 -1.93
N SER A 91 -22.33 0.69 -0.80
CA SER A 91 -21.88 2.02 -0.40
C SER A 91 -20.60 1.95 0.44
N CYS A 92 -19.48 1.96 -0.26
CA CYS A 92 -18.21 2.30 0.37
C CYS A 92 -18.16 3.81 0.53
N TYR A 93 -18.26 4.29 1.78
CA TYR A 93 -18.19 5.72 2.07
C TYR A 93 -16.73 6.19 2.17
N THR A 94 -15.97 6.11 1.09
CA THR A 94 -14.79 6.97 0.93
C THR A 94 -15.28 8.34 0.46
N LYS A 95 -15.78 9.15 1.40
CA LYS A 95 -16.15 10.55 1.14
C LYS A 95 -14.93 11.30 0.60
N GLY A 96 -15.04 11.89 -0.58
CA GLY A 96 -14.11 12.93 -1.04
C GLY A 96 -13.43 12.67 -2.38
N ILE A 97 -13.50 11.48 -2.95
CA ILE A 97 -12.89 11.23 -4.25
C ILE A 97 -13.98 10.80 -5.24
N HIS A 98 -14.38 11.71 -6.12
CA HIS A 98 -15.24 11.42 -7.27
C HIS A 98 -14.47 10.50 -8.23
N ILE A 99 -14.95 9.27 -8.48
CA ILE A 99 -14.44 8.50 -9.64
C ILE A 99 -15.21 9.05 -10.81
N PRO A 100 -14.55 9.71 -11.77
CA PRO A 100 -15.20 10.02 -13.02
C PRO A 100 -15.66 8.72 -13.68
N GLY A 101 -16.98 8.56 -13.84
CA GLY A 101 -17.60 7.32 -14.33
C GLY A 101 -17.51 7.16 -15.84
N SER A 102 -17.01 8.18 -16.54
CA SER A 102 -16.90 8.23 -18.01
C SER A 102 -15.47 8.56 -18.46
N LYS A 103 -15.06 8.01 -19.60
CA LYS A 103 -13.75 8.25 -20.24
C LYS A 103 -13.46 9.76 -20.43
N SER A 104 -14.49 10.57 -20.65
CA SER A 104 -14.41 12.03 -20.77
C SER A 104 -14.10 12.74 -19.46
N GLU A 105 -14.66 12.30 -18.34
CA GLU A 105 -14.37 12.89 -17.03
C GLU A 105 -13.00 12.43 -16.49
N VAL A 106 -12.59 11.19 -16.81
CA VAL A 106 -11.27 10.62 -16.44
C VAL A 106 -10.13 11.42 -17.07
N GLN A 107 -10.30 11.92 -18.30
CA GLN A 107 -9.30 12.73 -19.00
C GLN A 107 -9.16 14.15 -18.43
N GLN A 108 -10.18 14.67 -17.72
CA GLN A 108 -10.17 16.03 -17.18
C GLN A 108 -9.53 16.16 -15.80
N ILE A 109 -9.34 15.05 -15.06
CA ILE A 109 -8.67 15.08 -13.76
C ILE A 109 -7.17 15.33 -13.96
N SER A 110 -6.59 16.28 -13.24
CA SER A 110 -5.15 16.57 -13.30
C SER A 110 -4.30 15.44 -12.72
N ASP A 111 -3.06 15.28 -13.20
CA ASP A 111 -2.11 14.28 -12.67
C ASP A 111 -1.89 14.46 -11.16
N LYS A 112 -1.85 15.72 -10.71
CA LYS A 112 -1.82 16.09 -9.29
C LYS A 112 -3.01 15.50 -8.53
N ALA A 113 -4.23 15.73 -8.99
CA ALA A 113 -5.42 15.21 -8.32
C ALA A 113 -5.46 13.68 -8.30
N LEU A 114 -5.00 13.00 -9.36
CA LEU A 114 -4.90 11.53 -9.38
C LEU A 114 -3.92 11.01 -8.32
N LEU A 115 -2.70 11.56 -8.26
CA LEU A 115 -1.68 11.13 -7.30
C LEU A 115 -2.12 11.37 -5.85
N HIS A 116 -2.67 12.55 -5.55
CA HIS A 116 -3.22 12.82 -4.21
C HIS A 116 -4.39 11.90 -3.87
N SER A 117 -5.24 11.57 -4.85
CA SER A 117 -6.32 10.60 -4.64
C SER A 117 -5.78 9.24 -4.25
N VAL A 118 -4.74 8.73 -4.93
CA VAL A 118 -4.09 7.47 -4.57
C VAL A 118 -3.54 7.54 -3.15
N LEU A 119 -2.83 8.61 -2.80
CA LEU A 119 -2.27 8.80 -1.45
C LEU A 119 -3.36 8.78 -0.36
N ILE A 120 -4.44 9.54 -0.56
CA ILE A 120 -5.56 9.62 0.38
C ILE A 120 -6.21 8.25 0.56
N LEU A 121 -6.41 7.49 -0.52
CA LEU A 121 -6.97 6.15 -0.42
C LEU A 121 -6.06 5.25 0.40
N VAL A 122 -4.75 5.20 0.11
CA VAL A 122 -3.80 4.34 0.85
C VAL A 122 -3.81 4.69 2.34
N GLN A 123 -3.77 5.97 2.69
CA GLN A 123 -3.77 6.43 4.08
C GLN A 123 -5.07 6.10 4.81
N SER A 124 -6.22 6.17 4.12
CA SER A 124 -7.54 5.89 4.69
C SER A 124 -7.73 4.44 5.13
N TRP A 125 -6.92 3.52 4.61
CA TRP A 125 -7.06 2.08 4.85
C TRP A 125 -6.16 1.51 5.96
N THR A 126 -5.21 2.29 6.48
CA THR A 126 -4.31 1.86 7.56
C THR A 126 -5.08 1.43 8.82
N GLU A 127 -5.90 2.32 9.38
CA GLU A 127 -6.68 2.03 10.59
C GLU A 127 -7.73 0.93 10.40
N PRO A 128 -8.53 0.91 9.30
CA PRO A 128 -9.44 -0.20 9.02
C PRO A 128 -8.76 -1.58 8.97
N PHE A 129 -7.54 -1.69 8.44
CA PHE A 129 -6.82 -2.97 8.41
C PHE A 129 -6.26 -3.38 9.78
N LEU A 130 -5.84 -2.42 10.61
CA LEU A 130 -5.49 -2.69 12.00
C LEU A 130 -6.71 -3.17 12.80
N TYR A 131 -7.87 -2.57 12.56
CA TYR A 131 -9.13 -3.00 13.15
C TYR A 131 -9.53 -4.41 12.70
N LEU A 132 -9.44 -4.68 11.39
CA LEU A 132 -9.81 -5.97 10.81
C LEU A 132 -8.96 -7.10 11.40
N GLN A 133 -7.65 -6.92 11.52
CA GLN A 133 -6.76 -7.92 12.14
C GLN A 133 -7.20 -8.26 13.58
N LYS A 134 -7.42 -7.23 14.41
CA LYS A 134 -7.89 -7.42 15.79
C LYS A 134 -9.23 -8.15 15.86
N THR A 135 -10.08 -7.98 14.85
CA THR A 135 -11.40 -8.61 14.82
C THR A 135 -11.30 -10.05 14.33
N LEU A 136 -10.50 -10.33 13.31
CA LEU A 136 -10.24 -11.68 12.81
C LEU A 136 -9.61 -12.59 13.87
N ASP A 137 -8.75 -12.06 14.74
CA ASP A 137 -8.17 -12.81 15.87
C ASP A 137 -9.23 -13.31 16.87
N ARG A 138 -10.44 -12.73 16.87
CA ARG A 138 -11.56 -13.14 17.73
C ARG A 138 -12.50 -14.14 17.06
N TYR A 139 -12.31 -14.46 15.79
CA TYR A 139 -13.17 -15.39 15.07
C TYR A 139 -12.78 -16.82 15.40
N ASP A 140 -13.74 -17.61 15.87
CA ASP A 140 -13.53 -19.04 16.09
C ASP A 140 -13.13 -19.71 14.76
N SER A 141 -11.98 -20.39 14.77
CA SER A 141 -11.46 -21.14 13.61
C SER A 141 -11.19 -20.29 12.36
N ALA A 142 -10.73 -19.05 12.51
CA ALA A 142 -10.29 -18.25 11.37
C ALA A 142 -9.19 -18.94 10.56
N PRO A 143 -9.32 -19.08 9.23
CA PRO A 143 -8.28 -19.72 8.43
C PRO A 143 -6.95 -18.97 8.56
N GLY A 144 -5.87 -19.68 8.89
CA GLY A 144 -4.54 -19.06 8.97
C GLY A 144 -4.11 -18.38 7.66
N SER A 145 -4.61 -18.86 6.51
CA SER A 145 -4.40 -18.21 5.21
C SER A 145 -5.03 -16.82 5.14
N LEU A 146 -6.22 -16.63 5.71
CA LEU A 146 -6.88 -15.33 5.76
C LEU A 146 -6.12 -14.37 6.67
N LEU A 147 -5.75 -14.81 7.88
CA LEU A 147 -4.98 -14.02 8.84
C LEU A 147 -3.64 -13.55 8.24
N ASN A 148 -2.92 -14.46 7.56
CA ASN A 148 -1.64 -14.15 6.95
C ASN A 148 -1.79 -13.15 5.79
N LYS A 149 -2.84 -13.29 4.96
CA LYS A 149 -3.07 -12.39 3.83
C LYS A 149 -3.48 -10.99 4.26
N THR A 150 -4.41 -10.87 5.22
CA THR A 150 -4.83 -9.54 5.72
C THR A 150 -3.71 -8.83 6.47
N LYS A 151 -2.89 -9.58 7.23
CA LYS A 151 -1.66 -9.06 7.82
C LYS A 151 -0.68 -8.58 6.75
N TRP A 152 -0.42 -9.40 5.72
CA TRP A 152 0.47 -9.02 4.62
C TRP A 152 0.02 -7.72 3.94
N VAL A 153 -1.28 -7.55 3.68
CA VAL A 153 -1.83 -6.30 3.11
C VAL A 153 -1.56 -5.12 4.04
N SER A 154 -1.85 -5.27 5.34
CA SER A 154 -1.59 -4.23 6.34
C SER A 154 -0.12 -3.82 6.39
N ASP A 155 0.79 -4.78 6.30
CA ASP A 155 2.24 -4.53 6.33
C ASP A 155 2.73 -3.86 5.04
N LYS A 156 2.00 -4.00 3.93
CA LYS A 156 2.37 -3.44 2.61
C LYS A 156 1.80 -2.04 2.34
N LEU A 157 0.71 -1.65 2.99
CA LEU A 157 0.14 -0.31 2.88
C LEU A 157 1.17 0.83 3.11
N PRO A 158 2.00 0.81 4.18
CA PRO A 158 3.01 1.86 4.39
C PRO A 158 4.07 1.91 3.29
N SER A 159 4.43 0.76 2.73
CA SER A 159 5.40 0.69 1.63
C SER A 159 4.80 1.24 0.33
N LEU A 160 3.49 1.06 0.09
CA LEU A 160 2.80 1.67 -1.05
C LEU A 160 2.69 3.19 -0.86
N GLU A 161 2.32 3.65 0.33
CA GLU A 161 2.27 5.08 0.68
C GLU A 161 3.60 5.77 0.37
N GLN A 162 4.71 5.20 0.83
CA GLN A 162 6.04 5.74 0.57
C GLN A 162 6.37 5.79 -0.93
N GLY A 163 6.00 4.75 -1.69
CA GLY A 163 6.16 4.73 -3.15
C GLY A 163 5.38 5.85 -3.84
N VAL A 164 4.14 6.10 -3.40
CA VAL A 164 3.28 7.17 -3.92
C VAL A 164 3.83 8.56 -3.55
N LEU A 165 4.34 8.74 -2.33
CA LEU A 165 5.00 10.00 -1.93
C LEU A 165 6.25 10.30 -2.79
N VAL A 166 7.03 9.27 -3.12
CA VAL A 166 8.17 9.42 -4.04
C VAL A 166 7.71 9.81 -5.45
N LEU A 167 6.61 9.22 -5.93
CA LEU A 167 6.00 9.60 -7.22
C LEU A 167 5.52 11.05 -7.22
N ILE A 168 4.81 11.49 -6.18
CA ILE A 168 4.35 12.88 -6.03
C ILE A 168 5.51 13.86 -6.12
N ARG A 169 6.58 13.64 -5.35
CA ARG A 169 7.77 14.49 -5.37
C ARG A 169 8.41 14.55 -6.75
N LYS A 170 8.51 13.41 -7.43
CA LYS A 170 9.17 13.33 -8.75
C LYS A 170 8.31 13.91 -9.87
N MET A 171 6.99 13.75 -9.82
CA MET A 171 6.07 14.19 -10.87
C MET A 171 5.65 15.66 -10.72
N LEU A 172 5.51 16.14 -9.49
CA LEU A 172 4.94 17.47 -9.23
C LEU A 172 5.98 18.50 -8.77
N ASP A 173 7.23 18.08 -8.51
CA ASP A 173 8.28 18.90 -7.88
C ASP A 173 7.83 19.50 -6.52
N GLU A 174 6.85 18.86 -5.88
CA GLU A 174 6.35 19.27 -4.58
C GLU A 174 7.34 18.77 -3.52
N GLY A 175 8.03 19.71 -2.86
CA GLY A 175 8.83 19.46 -1.66
C GLY A 175 8.02 18.76 -0.57
N LEU A 176 8.71 18.19 0.42
CA LEU A 176 8.15 17.30 1.46
C LEU A 176 6.78 17.79 1.94
N LEU A 177 5.71 17.22 1.40
CA LEU A 177 4.36 17.54 1.78
C LEU A 177 4.19 17.13 3.25
N THR A 178 4.26 18.08 4.16
CA THR A 178 3.51 18.02 5.41
C THR A 178 2.05 18.05 4.99
N THR A 179 1.48 16.87 4.79
CA THR A 179 0.04 16.73 4.62
C THR A 179 -0.58 17.19 5.93
N GLU A 180 -0.90 18.48 6.05
CA GLU A 180 -1.85 18.98 7.04
C GLU A 180 -3.23 18.43 6.65
N TYR A 181 -3.40 17.14 6.90
CA TYR A 181 -4.67 16.47 6.81
C TYR A 181 -5.47 16.92 8.03
N GLN A 182 -6.42 17.85 7.81
CA GLN A 182 -7.54 17.99 8.72
C GLN A 182 -8.27 16.65 8.72
N GLN A 183 -8.01 15.87 9.76
CA GLN A 183 -8.65 14.59 10.04
C GLN A 183 -10.16 14.72 10.01
N THR A 184 -10.75 14.46 8.84
CA THR A 184 -12.10 13.90 8.77
C THR A 184 -11.94 12.40 8.62
N LEU A 185 -11.29 11.79 9.63
CA LEU A 185 -11.45 10.39 9.97
C LEU A 185 -12.96 10.16 10.03
N THR A 186 -13.50 9.50 9.01
CA THR A 186 -14.90 9.10 9.07
C THR A 186 -14.91 7.94 10.05
N ARG A 187 -15.31 8.21 11.30
CA ARG A 187 -15.61 7.16 12.27
C ARG A 187 -16.62 6.23 11.59
N PHE A 188 -16.24 4.98 11.41
CA PHE A 188 -17.21 3.91 11.30
C PHE A 188 -17.92 3.88 12.66
N ASP A 189 -19.09 4.52 12.75
CA ASP A 189 -19.88 4.53 13.99
C ASP A 189 -20.38 3.10 14.26
N VAL A 190 -20.18 2.64 15.49
CA VAL A 190 -20.32 1.22 15.89
C VAL A 190 -21.63 1.04 16.62
N ASN A 191 -22.52 0.19 16.10
CA ASN A 191 -23.51 -0.53 16.90
C ASN A 191 -23.02 -2.00 17.04
N PRO A 192 -23.33 -2.74 18.13
CA PRO A 192 -22.78 -4.07 18.36
C PRO A 192 -23.84 -5.18 18.33
N GLU A 193 -24.01 -5.83 17.18
CA GLU A 193 -24.47 -7.22 17.09
C GLU A 193 -23.47 -8.10 16.31
N VAL A 194 -23.37 -9.40 16.59
CA VAL A 194 -22.35 -10.30 15.98
C VAL A 194 -22.55 -10.46 14.46
N MET A 195 -23.79 -10.40 13.98
CA MET A 195 -24.08 -10.35 12.54
C MET A 195 -23.62 -9.01 11.92
N GLU A 196 -23.60 -7.95 12.72
CA GLU A 196 -23.06 -6.64 12.35
C GLU A 196 -21.52 -6.66 12.26
N SER A 197 -20.82 -7.50 13.05
CA SER A 197 -19.35 -7.61 12.95
C SER A 197 -18.88 -8.32 11.69
N VAL A 198 -19.51 -9.44 11.32
CA VAL A 198 -19.20 -10.15 10.06
C VAL A 198 -19.47 -9.27 8.85
N LEU A 199 -20.61 -8.58 8.83
CA LEU A 199 -20.94 -7.68 7.73
C LEU A 199 -20.03 -6.45 7.68
N ARG A 200 -19.62 -5.91 8.82
CA ARG A 200 -18.66 -4.80 8.89
C ARG A 200 -17.28 -5.21 8.38
N ASP A 201 -16.74 -6.33 8.84
CA ASP A 201 -15.43 -6.82 8.40
C ASP A 201 -15.43 -7.18 6.90
N TYR A 202 -16.52 -7.79 6.43
CA TYR A 202 -16.74 -8.02 5.01
C TYR A 202 -16.83 -6.71 4.22
N THR A 203 -17.47 -5.68 4.78
CA THR A 203 -17.54 -4.34 4.16
C THR A 203 -16.16 -3.71 4.06
N ILE A 204 -15.32 -3.81 5.11
CA ILE A 204 -13.91 -3.34 5.07
C ILE A 204 -13.16 -3.98 3.90
N LEU A 205 -13.18 -5.32 3.81
CA LEU A 205 -12.49 -6.06 2.75
C LEU A 205 -13.03 -5.70 1.35
N ASN A 206 -14.34 -5.68 1.17
CA ASN A 206 -14.96 -5.40 -0.13
C ASN A 206 -14.74 -3.95 -0.59
N CYS A 207 -14.77 -3.00 0.34
CA CYS A 207 -14.53 -1.60 0.04
C CYS A 207 -13.06 -1.33 -0.24
N PHE A 208 -12.15 -1.93 0.51
CA PHE A 208 -10.73 -1.85 0.19
C PHE A 208 -10.44 -2.41 -1.20
N ARG A 209 -11.01 -3.57 -1.55
CA ARG A 209 -10.86 -4.14 -2.90
C ARG A 209 -11.26 -3.17 -4.01
N LYS A 210 -12.39 -2.47 -3.84
CA LYS A 210 -12.85 -1.45 -4.81
C LYS A 210 -11.89 -0.27 -4.87
N ASP A 211 -11.41 0.20 -3.73
CA ASP A 211 -10.49 1.34 -3.65
C ASP A 211 -9.09 1.01 -4.19
N VAL A 212 -8.58 -0.21 -4.00
CA VAL A 212 -7.30 -0.64 -4.60
C VAL A 212 -7.40 -0.73 -6.11
N HIS A 213 -8.49 -1.30 -6.64
CA HIS A 213 -8.75 -1.30 -8.10
C HIS A 213 -8.80 0.14 -8.66
N ARG A 214 -9.38 1.06 -7.89
CA ARG A 214 -9.40 2.48 -8.24
C ARG A 214 -8.00 3.10 -8.21
N MET A 215 -7.18 2.82 -7.19
CA MET A 215 -5.77 3.26 -7.13
C MET A 215 -5.00 2.75 -8.36
N GLU A 216 -5.17 1.49 -8.71
CA GLU A 216 -4.54 0.85 -9.87
C GLU A 216 -4.92 1.56 -11.16
N THR A 217 -6.21 1.84 -11.35
CA THR A 217 -6.74 2.57 -12.51
C THR A 217 -6.09 3.96 -12.63
N PHE A 218 -5.98 4.70 -11.51
CA PHE A 218 -5.35 6.02 -11.49
C PHE A 218 -3.85 5.96 -11.82
N LEU A 219 -3.13 4.97 -11.28
CA LEU A 219 -1.70 4.78 -11.57
C LEU A 219 -1.46 4.38 -13.04
N LYS A 220 -2.30 3.50 -13.60
CA LYS A 220 -2.24 3.12 -15.02
C LYS A 220 -2.55 4.30 -15.95
N LEU A 221 -3.52 5.14 -15.58
CA LEU A 221 -3.81 6.39 -16.29
C LEU A 221 -2.62 7.36 -16.25
N LEU A 222 -2.00 7.54 -15.09
CA LEU A 222 -0.81 8.38 -14.95
C LEU A 222 0.33 7.86 -15.84
N LYS A 223 0.62 6.55 -15.80
CA LYS A 223 1.62 5.93 -16.69
C LYS A 223 1.28 6.18 -18.15
N CYS A 224 0.02 6.03 -18.52
CA CYS A 224 -0.41 6.28 -19.89
C CYS A 224 -0.11 7.72 -20.35
N ARG A 225 -0.47 8.72 -19.54
CA ARG A 225 -0.25 10.14 -19.88
C ARG A 225 1.23 10.50 -20.03
N GLN A 226 2.09 9.78 -19.32
CA GLN A 226 3.54 9.95 -19.39
C GLN A 226 4.18 9.18 -20.56
N SER A 227 3.50 8.14 -21.08
CA SER A 227 3.93 7.42 -22.27
C SER A 227 3.56 8.21 -23.53
N LYS A 228 4.46 8.25 -24.51
CA LYS A 228 4.19 8.80 -25.85
C LYS A 228 3.42 7.81 -26.74
N GLU A 229 3.13 6.61 -26.26
CA GLU A 229 2.41 5.59 -27.02
C GLU A 229 0.89 5.82 -26.98
N LEU A 230 0.30 6.02 -28.16
CA LEU A 230 -1.11 6.37 -28.41
C LEU A 230 -2.15 5.28 -28.06
N SER A 231 -1.77 4.20 -27.38
CA SER A 231 -2.62 3.02 -27.20
C SER A 231 -2.65 2.50 -25.76
N CYS A 232 -3.01 3.34 -24.79
CA CYS A 232 -3.44 2.82 -23.49
C CYS A 232 -4.95 2.58 -23.52
N TYR A 233 -5.33 1.31 -23.49
CA TYR A 233 -6.70 0.92 -23.23
C TYR A 233 -6.90 0.93 -21.71
N LEU A 234 -7.66 1.91 -21.21
CA LEU A 234 -8.26 1.83 -19.87
C LEU A 234 -9.36 0.75 -19.94
N PRO A 235 -9.33 -0.29 -19.09
CA PRO A 235 -10.43 -1.25 -18.95
C PRO A 235 -11.70 -0.59 -18.40
#